data_AF-A0A537LJ00-F1
#
_entry.id   AF-A0A537LJ00-F1
#
_cell.length_a   1.000
_cell.length_b   1.000
_cell.length_c   1.000
_cell.angle_alpha   90.00
_cell.angle_beta   90.00
_cell.angle_gamma   90.00
#
_symmetry.space_group_name_H-M   'P 1'
#
loop_
_entity.id
_entity.type
_entity.pdbx_description
1 polymer ?
#
loop_
_entity_poly.entity_id
_entity_poly.type
_entity_poly.pdbx_seq_one_letter_code
_entity_poly.pdbx_strand_id
1 'polypeptide(L)'
;MTLWGISQELARRLTRIFLRGPDGRRPVFGANEILQRDPHWRDYLLFHEYFHGDTGAGLGASHQTGWTALVAKLIEQTGGR
;
A
#
# COMPACT_ATOMS: atom_id res chain seq x y z
N MET A 1 -3.19 -23.90 8.32
CA MET A 1 -3.68 -22.74 7.55
C MET A 1 -4.57 -23.25 6.42
N THR A 2 -5.73 -22.63 6.21
CA THR A 2 -6.62 -22.93 5.08
C THR A 2 -6.32 -21.99 3.91
N LEU A 3 -6.76 -22.31 2.68
CA LEU A 3 -6.65 -21.41 1.54
C LEU A 3 -7.30 -20.05 1.81
N TRP A 4 -8.44 -20.04 2.50
CA TRP A 4 -9.08 -18.82 2.96
C TRP A 4 -8.20 -18.02 3.95
N GLY A 5 -7.56 -18.70 4.90
CA GLY A 5 -6.62 -18.03 5.81
C GLY A 5 -5.44 -17.39 5.07
N ILE A 6 -4.90 -18.09 4.06
CA ILE A 6 -3.82 -17.58 3.21
C ILE A 6 -4.28 -16.37 2.41
N SER A 7 -5.46 -16.42 1.78
CA SER A 7 -5.97 -15.29 0.99
C SER A 7 -6.17 -14.03 1.84
N GLN A 8 -6.67 -14.19 3.07
CA GLN A 8 -6.84 -13.08 4.01
C GLN A 8 -5.50 -12.49 4.46
N GLU A 9 -4.47 -13.31 4.68
CA GLU A 9 -3.14 -12.82 5.04
C GLU A 9 -2.48 -12.07 3.88
N LEU A 10 -2.58 -12.59 2.66
CA LEU A 10 -2.09 -11.91 1.46
C LEU A 10 -2.80 -10.57 1.25
N ALA A 11 -4.13 -10.53 1.39
CA ALA A 11 -4.90 -9.30 1.30
C ALA A 11 -4.41 -8.27 2.34
N ARG A 12 -4.20 -8.67 3.60
CA ARG A 12 -3.66 -7.77 4.64
C ARG A 12 -2.25 -7.26 4.35
N ARG A 13 -1.38 -8.10 3.79
CA ARG A 13 -0.02 -7.67 3.41
C ARG A 13 -0.04 -6.66 2.28
N LEU A 14 -0.87 -6.89 1.26
CA LEU A 14 -1.03 -5.98 0.13
C LEU A 14 -1.65 -4.64 0.58
N THR A 15 -2.65 -4.65 1.46
CA THR A 15 -3.24 -3.39 1.95
C THR A 15 -2.27 -2.59 2.82
N ARG A 16 -1.45 -3.26 3.65
CA ARG A 16 -0.43 -2.61 4.50
C ARG A 16 0.57 -1.76 3.73
N ILE A 17 0.81 -2.05 2.45
CA ILE A 17 1.68 -1.23 1.59
C ILE A 17 1.20 0.24 1.54
N PHE A 18 -0.11 0.45 1.62
CA PHE A 18 -0.75 1.76 1.51
C PHE A 18 -1.13 2.37 2.85
N LEU A 19 -1.02 1.64 3.97
CA LEU A 19 -1.40 2.13 5.30
C LEU A 19 -0.18 2.72 6.02
N ARG A 20 -0.43 3.60 7.00
CA ARG A 20 0.64 4.07 7.88
C ARG A 20 1.00 2.99 8.88
N GLY A 21 2.30 2.74 9.03
CA GLY A 21 2.85 1.93 10.11
C GLY A 21 2.90 2.68 11.44
N PRO A 22 3.39 2.02 12.50
CA PRO A 22 3.58 2.65 13.81
C PRO A 22 4.54 3.85 13.80
N ASP A 23 5.45 3.90 12.83
CA ASP A 23 6.38 5.01 12.59
C ASP A 23 5.76 6.17 11.78
N GLY A 24 4.47 6.07 11.45
CA GLY A 24 3.74 7.04 10.64
C GLY A 24 4.04 6.96 9.14
N ARG A 25 4.89 6.03 8.69
CA ARG A 25 5.32 5.91 7.30
C ARG A 25 4.45 4.95 6.52
N ARG A 26 4.31 5.17 5.22
CA ARG A 26 3.67 4.24 4.29
C ARG A 26 4.74 3.54 3.46
N PRO A 27 4.73 2.19 3.37
CA PRO A 27 5.67 1.47 2.52
C PRO A 27 5.67 1.95 1.05
N VAL A 28 4.49 2.26 0.48
CA VAL A 28 4.35 2.72 -0.92
C VAL A 28 5.23 3.93 -1.26
N PHE A 29 5.51 4.82 -0.30
CA PHE A 29 6.34 6.00 -0.52
C PHE A 29 7.85 5.74 -0.37
N GLY A 30 8.25 4.55 0.08
CA GLY A 30 9.65 4.18 0.24
C GLY A 30 10.46 5.21 1.03
N ALA A 31 11.57 5.66 0.44
CA ALA A 31 12.48 6.65 1.01
C ALA A 31 12.12 8.12 0.70
N ASN A 32 10.99 8.40 0.03
CA ASN A 32 10.62 9.76 -0.32
C ASN A 32 10.07 10.52 0.91
N GLU A 33 10.92 11.29 1.58
CA GLU A 33 10.54 11.98 2.82
C GLU A 33 9.45 13.05 2.65
N ILE A 34 9.33 13.65 1.46
CA ILE A 34 8.25 14.61 1.18
C ILE A 34 6.91 13.87 1.25
N LEU A 35 6.79 12.76 0.53
CA LEU A 35 5.56 11.96 0.55
C LEU A 35 5.33 11.26 1.91
N GLN A 36 6.38 11.02 2.70
CA GLN A 36 6.21 10.39 4.02
C GLN A 36 5.75 11.38 5.09
N ARG A 37 6.29 12.60 5.12
CA ARG A 37 6.20 13.49 6.28
C ARG A 37 5.55 14.84 6.01
N ASP A 38 5.65 15.37 4.78
CA ASP A 38 5.16 16.70 4.48
C ASP A 38 3.62 16.74 4.67
N PRO A 39 3.09 17.64 5.52
CA PRO A 39 1.66 17.68 5.83
C PRO A 39 0.78 17.97 4.61
N HIS A 40 1.33 18.56 3.56
CA HIS A 40 0.63 18.82 2.31
C HIS A 40 0.65 17.62 1.38
N TRP A 41 1.64 16.73 1.45
CA TRP A 41 1.79 15.64 0.48
C TRP A 41 1.50 14.24 1.02
N ARG A 42 1.64 14.03 2.34
CA ARG A 42 1.62 12.71 2.98
C ARG A 42 0.32 11.92 2.92
N ASP A 43 -0.74 12.55 2.44
CA ASP A 43 -2.07 11.95 2.29
C ASP A 43 -2.47 11.79 0.81
N TYR A 44 -1.65 12.24 -0.14
CA TYR A 44 -1.84 11.98 -1.57
C TYR A 44 -1.21 10.64 -1.96
N LEU A 45 -2.01 9.58 -1.89
CA LEU A 45 -1.59 8.23 -2.28
C LEU A 45 -1.33 8.14 -3.78
N LEU A 46 -0.20 7.55 -4.13
CA LEU A 46 0.18 7.24 -5.51
C LEU A 46 -0.02 5.76 -5.81
N PHE A 47 -0.46 5.48 -7.03
CA PHE A 47 -0.62 4.13 -7.55
C PHE A 47 0.50 3.87 -8.55
N HIS A 48 1.33 2.88 -8.25
CA HIS A 48 2.53 2.55 -9.01
C HIS A 48 2.33 1.32 -9.89
N GLU A 49 3.19 1.20 -10.91
CA GLU A 49 3.20 0.08 -11.85
C GLU A 49 3.55 -1.24 -11.15
N TYR A 50 4.57 -1.23 -10.29
CA TYR A 50 4.98 -2.39 -9.49
C TYR A 50 5.54 -1.96 -8.13
N PHE A 51 5.79 -2.95 -7.27
CA PHE A 51 6.24 -2.74 -5.89
C PHE A 51 7.49 -3.55 -5.60
N HIS A 52 8.40 -2.98 -4.82
CA HIS A 52 9.56 -3.71 -4.32
C HIS A 52 9.12 -4.82 -3.36
N GLY A 53 9.54 -6.07 -3.59
CA GLY A 53 9.08 -7.23 -2.82
C GLY A 53 9.38 -7.16 -1.31
N ASP A 54 10.57 -6.68 -0.94
CA ASP A 54 10.96 -6.62 0.48
C ASP A 54 10.40 -5.41 1.23
N THR A 55 10.30 -4.25 0.57
CA THR A 55 10.01 -2.97 1.23
C THR A 55 8.61 -2.46 0.96
N GLY A 56 7.93 -2.94 -0.08
CA GLY A 56 6.64 -2.42 -0.54
C GLY A 56 6.71 -1.05 -1.21
N ALA A 57 7.90 -0.53 -1.53
CA ALA A 57 8.05 0.75 -2.22
C ALA A 57 7.41 0.70 -3.62
N GLY A 58 6.62 1.71 -3.97
CA GLY A 58 6.05 1.87 -5.30
C GLY A 58 7.12 2.33 -6.30
N LEU A 59 7.18 1.66 -7.45
CA LEU A 59 8.20 1.85 -8.49
C LEU A 59 7.57 1.96 -9.89
N GLY A 60 8.34 2.49 -10.84
CA GLY A 60 7.86 2.76 -12.19
C GLY A 60 6.93 3.97 -12.27
N ALA A 61 6.08 4.01 -13.30
CA ALA A 61 5.15 5.12 -13.50
C ALA A 61 4.14 5.21 -12.34
N SER A 62 3.88 6.45 -11.88
CA SER A 62 2.76 6.74 -10.98
C SER A 62 1.45 6.90 -11.76
N HIS A 63 0.31 6.90 -11.06
CA HIS A 63 -1.05 7.00 -11.60
C HIS A 63 -1.54 5.74 -12.34
N GLN A 64 -0.97 4.57 -12.05
CA GLN A 64 -1.46 3.29 -12.54
C GLN A 64 -2.68 2.81 -11.74
N THR A 65 -3.82 3.47 -11.92
CA THR A 65 -5.09 3.14 -11.24
C THR A 65 -5.84 1.96 -11.89
N GLY A 66 -5.13 1.09 -12.59
CA GLY A 66 -5.63 -0.19 -13.11
C GLY A 66 -5.65 -1.26 -12.03
N TRP A 67 -4.83 -2.30 -12.16
CA TRP A 67 -4.77 -3.40 -11.19
C TRP A 67 -4.44 -2.93 -9.77
N THR A 68 -3.64 -1.88 -9.60
CA THR A 68 -3.26 -1.36 -8.28
C THR A 68 -4.47 -0.80 -7.52
N ALA A 69 -5.52 -0.34 -8.21
CA ALA A 69 -6.76 0.11 -7.56
C ALA A 69 -7.52 -1.02 -6.84
N LEU A 70 -7.23 -2.29 -7.15
CA LEU A 70 -7.79 -3.45 -6.46
C LEU A 70 -7.54 -3.40 -4.94
N VAL A 71 -6.51 -2.68 -4.48
CA VAL A 71 -6.25 -2.48 -3.05
C VAL A 71 -7.44 -1.89 -2.30
N ALA A 72 -8.25 -1.04 -2.94
CA ALA A 72 -9.47 -0.49 -2.33
C ALA A 72 -10.45 -1.62 -1.96
N LYS A 73 -10.62 -2.61 -2.85
CA LYS A 73 -11.44 -3.79 -2.59
C LYS A 73 -10.86 -4.65 -1.48
N LEU A 74 -9.53 -4.81 -1.45
CA LEU A 74 -8.86 -5.57 -0.40
C LEU A 74 -9.02 -4.91 0.98
N ILE A 75 -9.00 -3.57 1.05
CA ILE A 75 -9.25 -2.82 2.29
C ILE A 75 -10.68 -3.05 2.79
N GLU A 76 -11.67 -2.96 1.89
CA GLU A 76 -13.07 -3.27 2.20
C GLU A 76 -13.22 -4.70 2.75
N GLN A 77 -12.61 -5.68 2.08
CA GLN A 77 -12.69 -7.10 2.44
C GLN A 77 -11.95 -7.46 3.73
N THR A 78 -10.84 -6.79 4.04
CA THR A 78 -10.04 -7.09 5.23
C THR A 78 -10.53 -6.37 6.48
N GLY A 79 -11.57 -5.54 6.36
CA GLY A 79 -12.20 -4.82 7.45
C GLY A 79 -11.33 -3.66 7.90
N GLY A 80 -11.35 -2.56 7.13
CA GLY A 80 -10.70 -1.31 7.49
C GLY A 80 -11.10 -0.86 8.90
N ARG A 81 -10.22 -1.12 9.87
CA ARG A 81 -10.22 -0.56 11.22
C ARG A 81 -8.81 -0.07 11.49
#